data_AF-A0A952WVI8-F1
#
_entry.id   AF-A0A952WVI8-F1
#
_cell.length_a   1.000
_cell.length_b   1.000
_cell.length_c   1.000
_cell.angle_alpha   90.00
_cell.angle_beta   90.00
_cell.angle_gamma   90.00
#
_symmetry.space_group_name_H-M   'P 1'
#
loop_
_entity.id
_entity.type
_entity.pdbx_description
1 polymer ?
#
loop_
_entity_poly.entity_id
_entity_poly.type
_entity_poly.pdbx_seq_one_letter_code
_entity_poly.pdbx_strand_id
1 'polypeptide(L)'
;MDVVDRTAPAEAARDMEAEVVAFVRGRSAPCPRCGYDLRDIERAKCPECGEALVLTVGTQRVRFGWLVLAMAPGCFSGVAAVFVAVPVAVSLWQRLPLGQGAPWPVIFGDAFGFLSAASVAVMYRYRHSILSWPARRQGVFAAVVWGVHVAMFAILVTALAML
;
A
#
# COMPACT_ATOMS: atom_id res chain seq x y z
N MET A 1 0.87 5.43 -48.04
CA MET A 1 0.98 4.02 -47.66
C MET A 1 2.22 3.93 -46.79
N ASP A 2 2.07 4.09 -45.49
CA ASP A 2 3.17 3.99 -44.54
C ASP A 2 3.55 2.51 -44.40
N VAL A 3 4.76 2.18 -44.82
CA VAL A 3 5.35 0.85 -44.61
C VAL A 3 5.62 0.73 -43.11
N VAL A 4 4.70 0.09 -42.38
CA VAL A 4 4.92 -0.28 -40.97
C VAL A 4 6.14 -1.18 -40.93
N ASP A 5 7.24 -0.65 -40.41
CA ASP A 5 8.51 -1.34 -40.27
C ASP A 5 8.37 -2.50 -39.25
N ARG A 6 8.35 -3.73 -39.78
CA ARG A 6 8.26 -4.95 -38.98
C ARG A 6 9.59 -5.36 -38.34
N THR A 7 10.69 -4.64 -38.58
CA THR A 7 12.02 -5.00 -38.08
C THR A 7 12.35 -4.43 -36.70
N ALA A 8 11.76 -3.29 -36.34
CA ALA A 8 11.91 -2.65 -35.02
C ALA A 8 11.72 -3.57 -33.79
N PRO A 9 10.73 -4.50 -33.73
CA PRO A 9 10.57 -5.36 -32.56
C PRO A 9 11.66 -6.43 -32.42
N ALA A 10 12.28 -6.86 -33.52
CA ALA A 10 13.34 -7.86 -33.49
C ALA A 10 14.69 -7.25 -33.04
N GLU A 11 14.96 -6.00 -33.42
CA GLU A 11 16.15 -5.27 -32.98
C GLU A 11 16.09 -4.96 -31.48
N ALA A 12 14.96 -4.42 -31.00
CA ALA A 12 14.77 -4.13 -29.57
C ALA A 12 14.93 -5.39 -28.68
N ALA A 13 14.49 -6.55 -29.15
CA ALA A 13 14.67 -7.81 -28.42
C ALA A 13 16.14 -8.25 -28.34
N ARG A 14 16.94 -8.02 -29.39
CA ARG A 14 18.37 -8.32 -29.41
C ARG A 14 19.16 -7.40 -28.49
N ASP A 15 18.82 -6.11 -28.47
CA ASP A 15 19.43 -5.14 -27.56
C ASP A 15 19.17 -5.51 -26.11
N MET A 16 17.93 -5.89 -25.78
CA MET A 16 17.55 -6.32 -24.44
C MET A 16 18.24 -7.63 -24.01
N GLU A 17 18.45 -8.58 -24.93
CA GLU A 17 19.24 -9.79 -24.68
C GLU A 17 20.71 -9.46 -24.37
N ALA A 18 21.32 -8.55 -25.15
CA ALA A 18 22.68 -8.10 -24.94
C ALA A 18 22.85 -7.39 -23.58
N GLU A 19 21.88 -6.58 -23.15
CA GLU A 19 21.88 -5.93 -21.85
C GLU A 19 21.83 -6.93 -20.68
N VAL A 20 20.98 -7.96 -20.77
CA VAL A 20 20.90 -9.03 -19.75
C VAL A 20 22.23 -9.76 -19.62
N VAL A 21 22.81 -10.17 -20.76
CA VAL A 21 24.10 -10.88 -20.80
C VAL A 21 25.22 -10.00 -20.26
N ALA A 22 25.24 -8.72 -20.63
CA ALA A 22 26.22 -7.77 -20.11
C ALA A 22 26.08 -7.56 -18.59
N PHE A 23 24.85 -7.55 -18.06
CA PHE A 23 24.59 -7.36 -16.64
C PHE A 23 25.10 -8.52 -15.76
N VAL A 24 24.96 -9.76 -16.22
CA VAL A 24 25.35 -10.98 -15.48
C VAL A 24 26.81 -11.39 -15.72
N ARG A 25 27.48 -10.82 -16.74
CA ARG A 25 28.89 -11.11 -17.02
C ARG A 25 29.77 -10.77 -15.82
N GLY A 26 30.46 -11.78 -15.29
CA GLY A 26 31.30 -11.70 -14.10
C GLY A 26 30.55 -11.50 -12.78
N ARG A 27 29.21 -11.59 -12.75
CA ARG A 27 28.39 -11.42 -11.55
C ARG A 27 27.58 -12.68 -11.26
N SER A 28 27.55 -13.09 -10.00
CA SER A 28 26.66 -14.16 -9.56
C SER A 28 25.25 -13.61 -9.35
N ALA A 29 24.27 -14.19 -10.02
CA ALA A 29 22.87 -13.81 -9.89
C ALA A 29 22.01 -15.08 -9.99
N PRO A 30 21.27 -15.46 -8.94
CA PRO A 30 20.45 -16.67 -9.00
C PRO A 30 19.24 -16.47 -9.91
N CYS A 31 18.91 -17.48 -10.69
CA CYS A 31 17.69 -17.53 -11.49
C CYS A 31 16.45 -17.41 -10.58
N PRO A 32 15.49 -16.51 -10.87
CA PRO A 32 14.31 -16.33 -10.02
C PRO A 32 13.37 -17.55 -10.00
N ARG A 33 13.48 -18.46 -10.97
CA ARG A 33 12.63 -19.65 -11.09
C ARG A 33 13.22 -20.88 -10.42
N CYS A 34 14.48 -21.21 -10.69
CA CYS A 34 15.12 -22.44 -10.19
C CYS A 34 16.33 -22.22 -9.26
N GLY A 35 16.81 -20.98 -9.13
CA GLY A 35 17.96 -20.65 -8.27
C GLY A 35 19.34 -20.91 -8.87
N TYR A 36 19.44 -21.42 -10.10
CA TYR A 36 20.72 -21.63 -10.80
C TYR A 36 21.53 -20.33 -10.93
N ASP A 37 22.86 -20.37 -10.74
CA ASP A 37 23.73 -19.18 -10.88
C ASP A 37 23.86 -18.79 -12.36
N LEU A 38 23.37 -17.61 -12.72
CA LEU A 38 23.36 -17.07 -14.08
C LEU A 38 24.67 -16.40 -14.50
N ARG A 39 25.77 -16.64 -13.77
CA ARG A 39 27.07 -16.07 -14.07
C ARG A 39 27.53 -16.49 -15.47
N ASP A 40 27.92 -15.50 -16.26
CA ASP A 40 28.53 -15.69 -17.59
C ASP A 40 27.66 -16.44 -18.62
N ILE A 41 26.33 -16.37 -18.51
CA ILE A 41 25.42 -16.90 -19.55
C ILE A 41 25.59 -16.17 -20.88
N GLU A 42 25.49 -16.90 -21.99
CA GLU A 42 25.65 -16.33 -23.35
C GLU A 42 24.35 -15.81 -23.96
N ARG A 43 23.20 -16.21 -23.41
CA ARG A 43 21.86 -15.87 -23.90
C ARG A 43 20.99 -15.41 -22.76
N ALA A 44 19.98 -14.59 -23.03
CA ALA A 44 18.99 -14.16 -22.03
C ALA A 44 17.97 -15.28 -21.70
N LYS A 45 18.45 -16.50 -21.44
CA LYS A 45 17.66 -17.67 -21.04
C LYS A 45 18.43 -18.48 -20.01
N CYS A 46 17.72 -18.99 -19.00
CA CYS A 46 18.33 -19.91 -18.04
C CYS A 46 18.68 -21.26 -18.73
N PRO A 47 19.91 -21.78 -18.59
CA PRO A 47 20.30 -23.04 -19.22
C PRO A 47 19.67 -24.28 -18.57
N GLU A 48 19.20 -24.16 -17.33
CA GLU A 48 18.56 -25.28 -16.61
C GLU A 48 17.06 -25.32 -16.90
N CYS A 49 16.33 -24.25 -16.60
CA CYS A 49 14.87 -24.26 -16.70
C CYS A 49 14.31 -23.68 -18.01
N GLY A 50 15.15 -23.08 -18.86
CA GLY A 50 14.75 -22.48 -20.14
C GLY A 50 14.00 -21.15 -20.05
N GLU A 51 13.79 -20.62 -18.83
CA GLU A 51 13.06 -19.37 -18.60
C GLU A 51 13.76 -18.18 -19.28
N ALA A 52 12.99 -17.36 -20.00
CA ALA A 52 13.51 -16.13 -20.61
C ALA A 52 13.78 -15.08 -19.51
N LEU A 53 14.95 -14.47 -19.57
CA LEU A 53 15.41 -13.50 -18.58
C LEU A 53 15.17 -12.09 -19.11
N VAL A 54 14.58 -11.24 -18.27
CA VAL A 54 14.38 -9.82 -18.56
C VAL A 54 15.04 -9.01 -17.44
N LEU A 55 15.89 -8.05 -17.81
CA LEU A 55 16.50 -7.16 -16.84
C LEU A 55 15.44 -6.20 -16.32
N THR A 56 15.18 -6.25 -15.03
CA THR A 56 14.25 -5.34 -14.36
C THR A 56 14.96 -4.63 -13.22
N VAL A 57 14.74 -3.33 -13.10
CA VAL A 57 15.28 -2.54 -12.00
C VAL A 57 14.35 -2.72 -10.78
N GLY A 58 14.66 -3.71 -9.96
CA GLY A 58 13.96 -3.96 -8.69
C GLY A 58 14.55 -3.15 -7.54
N THR A 59 13.70 -2.54 -6.71
CA THR A 59 14.16 -1.97 -5.43
C THR A 59 14.20 -3.09 -4.39
N GLN A 60 15.39 -3.51 -3.96
CA GLN A 60 15.60 -4.68 -3.07
C GLN A 60 14.84 -4.62 -1.73
N ARG A 61 14.39 -3.43 -1.29
CA ARG A 61 13.54 -3.24 -0.12
C ARG A 61 12.55 -2.11 -0.38
N VAL A 62 11.41 -2.41 -0.99
CA VAL A 62 10.27 -1.50 -0.91
C VAL A 62 9.90 -1.40 0.57
N ARG A 63 10.15 -0.26 1.20
CA ARG A 63 9.91 -0.02 2.64
C ARG A 63 8.41 0.13 2.92
N PHE A 64 7.64 -0.85 2.48
CA PHE A 64 6.18 -0.85 2.53
C PHE A 64 5.66 -0.94 3.96
N GLY A 65 6.46 -1.48 4.89
CA GLY A 65 6.09 -1.69 6.29
C GLY A 65 5.62 -0.43 7.02
N TRP A 66 6.32 0.71 6.86
CA TRP A 66 5.91 1.95 7.55
C TRP A 66 4.62 2.54 7.00
N LEU A 67 4.41 2.46 5.68
CA LEU A 67 3.18 2.92 5.07
C LEU A 67 1.99 2.05 5.52
N VAL A 68 2.15 0.72 5.50
CA VAL A 68 1.13 -0.21 5.99
C VAL A 68 0.82 0.04 7.46
N LEU A 69 1.85 0.24 8.29
CA LEU A 69 1.68 0.56 9.71
C LEU A 69 0.88 1.85 9.91
N ALA A 70 1.10 2.87 9.07
CA ALA A 70 0.35 4.12 9.14
C ALA A 70 -1.10 3.98 8.63
N MET A 71 -1.37 3.09 7.67
CA MET A 71 -2.73 2.85 7.13
C MET A 71 -3.60 2.01 8.07
N ALA A 72 -3.00 1.11 8.85
CA ALA A 72 -3.70 0.16 9.70
C ALA A 72 -4.80 0.78 10.60
N PRO A 73 -4.53 1.82 11.43
CA PRO A 73 -5.53 2.36 12.34
C PRO A 73 -6.75 2.94 11.60
N GLY A 74 -6.57 3.54 10.42
CA GLY A 74 -7.67 4.09 9.64
C GLY A 74 -8.57 3.03 9.00
N CYS A 75 -7.99 1.88 8.61
CA CYS A 75 -8.78 0.73 8.15
C CYS A 75 -9.65 0.17 9.29
N PHE A 76 -9.07 -0.02 10.47
CA PHE A 76 -9.80 -0.56 11.62
C PHE A 76 -10.89 0.40 12.11
N SER A 77 -10.61 1.69 12.21
CA SER A 77 -11.60 2.68 12.61
C SER A 77 -12.73 2.82 11.59
N GLY A 78 -12.43 2.68 10.30
CA GLY A 78 -13.44 2.68 9.23
C GLY A 78 -14.40 1.50 9.33
N VAL A 79 -13.87 0.29 9.53
CA VAL A 79 -14.69 -0.91 9.74
C VAL A 79 -15.54 -0.76 11.01
N ALA A 80 -14.95 -0.29 12.11
CA ALA A 80 -15.68 -0.05 13.35
C ALA A 80 -16.80 0.98 13.18
N ALA A 81 -16.57 2.07 12.43
CA ALA A 81 -17.61 3.05 12.12
C ALA A 81 -18.79 2.42 11.38
N VAL A 82 -18.57 1.56 10.39
CA VAL A 82 -19.69 0.87 9.71
C VAL A 82 -20.53 0.06 10.70
N PHE A 83 -19.91 -0.63 11.67
CA PHE A 83 -20.65 -1.37 12.70
C PHE A 83 -21.42 -0.48 13.68
N VAL A 84 -20.97 0.74 13.94
CA VAL A 84 -21.64 1.71 14.83
C VAL A 84 -22.71 2.51 14.08
N ALA A 85 -22.46 2.86 12.82
CA ALA A 85 -23.38 3.59 11.96
C ALA A 85 -24.70 2.84 11.73
N VAL A 86 -24.67 1.50 11.63
CA VAL A 86 -25.89 0.69 11.46
C VAL A 86 -26.87 0.84 12.62
N PRO A 87 -26.52 0.53 13.89
CA PRO A 87 -27.44 0.71 15.01
C PRO A 87 -27.81 2.18 15.24
N VAL A 88 -26.91 3.13 14.96
CA VAL A 88 -27.24 4.57 15.01
C VAL A 88 -28.32 4.89 13.98
N ALA A 89 -28.16 4.49 12.72
CA ALA A 89 -29.14 4.70 11.65
C ALA A 89 -30.48 4.01 11.96
N VAL A 90 -30.45 2.77 12.45
CA VAL A 90 -31.66 2.04 12.88
C VAL A 90 -32.36 2.78 14.04
N SER A 91 -31.61 3.27 15.02
CA SER A 91 -32.17 4.03 16.15
C SER A 91 -32.80 5.34 15.71
N LEU A 92 -32.19 6.04 14.74
CA LEU A 92 -32.73 7.26 14.14
C LEU A 92 -33.98 6.96 13.31
N TRP A 93 -34.03 5.82 12.62
CA TRP A 93 -35.18 5.39 11.84
C TRP A 93 -36.36 4.96 12.72
N GLN A 94 -36.10 4.26 13.82
CA GLN A 94 -37.13 3.73 14.72
C GLN A 94 -37.64 4.75 15.76
N ARG A 95 -36.85 5.77 16.13
CA ARG A 95 -37.25 6.82 17.08
C ARG A 95 -38.10 7.90 16.41
N LEU A 96 -39.39 7.59 16.26
CA LEU A 96 -40.48 8.50 15.88
C LEU A 96 -41.13 9.23 17.09
N PRO A 97 -40.41 9.48 18.20
CA PRO A 97 -40.58 10.74 18.93
C PRO A 97 -39.23 11.43 19.23
N LEU A 98 -39.11 12.69 18.77
CA LEU A 98 -37.95 13.56 18.96
C LEU A 98 -37.69 13.84 20.45
N GLY A 99 -36.55 13.39 21.01
CA GLY A 99 -36.18 13.84 22.36
C GLY A 99 -34.91 13.25 22.97
N GLN A 100 -34.53 12.03 22.62
CA GLN A 100 -33.27 11.43 23.07
C GLN A 100 -32.45 11.04 21.84
N GLY A 101 -31.62 11.97 21.35
CA GLY A 101 -30.63 11.69 20.32
C GLY A 101 -29.55 10.72 20.79
N ALA A 102 -28.78 10.16 19.85
CA ALA A 102 -27.61 9.37 20.20
C ALA A 102 -26.62 10.23 21.03
N PRO A 103 -25.96 9.65 22.03
CA PRO A 103 -24.98 10.39 22.83
C PRO A 103 -23.88 10.94 21.92
N TRP A 104 -23.55 12.22 22.09
CA TRP A 104 -22.61 12.94 21.21
C TRP A 104 -21.26 12.22 21.00
N PRO A 105 -20.67 11.48 21.96
CA PRO A 105 -19.39 10.78 21.73
C PRO A 105 -19.51 9.69 20.69
N VAL A 106 -20.68 9.04 20.57
CA VAL A 106 -20.91 7.97 19.58
C VAL A 106 -20.94 8.56 18.17
N ILE A 107 -21.67 9.66 17.97
CA ILE A 107 -21.73 10.36 16.67
C ILE A 107 -20.33 10.86 16.28
N PHE A 108 -19.61 11.45 17.23
CA PHE A 108 -18.27 11.98 16.99
C PHE A 108 -17.26 10.87 16.67
N GLY A 109 -17.31 9.75 17.39
CA GLY A 109 -16.47 8.59 17.14
C GLY A 109 -16.72 7.97 15.77
N ASP A 110 -17.99 7.87 15.36
CA ASP A 110 -18.39 7.37 14.05
C ASP A 110 -17.88 8.25 12.90
N ALA A 111 -18.10 9.57 13.02
CA ALA A 111 -17.59 10.55 12.05
C ALA A 111 -16.07 10.51 11.94
N PHE A 112 -15.35 10.36 13.06
CA PHE A 112 -13.90 10.19 13.07
C PHE A 112 -13.47 8.91 12.32
N GLY A 113 -14.17 7.79 12.53
CA GLY A 113 -13.85 6.54 11.85
C GLY A 113 -13.98 6.64 10.32
N PHE A 114 -15.02 7.31 9.81
CA PHE A 114 -15.16 7.58 8.37
C PHE A 114 -14.10 8.53 7.84
N LEU A 115 -13.81 9.62 8.56
CA LEU A 115 -12.77 10.57 8.16
C LEU A 115 -11.39 9.89 8.11
N SER A 116 -11.12 9.00 9.07
CA SER A 116 -9.89 8.23 9.10
C SER A 116 -9.80 7.24 7.93
N ALA A 117 -10.88 6.54 7.58
CA ALA A 117 -10.93 5.70 6.39
C ALA A 117 -10.69 6.49 5.09
N ALA A 118 -11.27 7.70 4.98
CA ALA A 118 -11.01 8.60 3.86
C ALA A 118 -9.53 9.02 3.80
N SER A 119 -8.89 9.26 4.95
CA SER A 119 -7.46 9.56 5.01
C SER A 119 -6.60 8.40 4.48
N VAL A 120 -7.00 7.15 4.69
CA VAL A 120 -6.32 5.97 4.12
C VAL A 120 -6.41 5.96 2.60
N ALA A 121 -7.57 6.30 2.02
CA ALA A 121 -7.71 6.42 0.57
C ALA A 121 -6.81 7.52 -0.02
N VAL A 122 -6.71 8.66 0.68
CA VAL A 122 -5.77 9.73 0.34
C VAL A 122 -4.32 9.25 0.43
N MET A 123 -3.93 8.59 1.52
CA MET A 123 -2.59 8.01 1.68
C MET A 123 -2.25 7.00 0.59
N TYR A 124 -3.20 6.15 0.21
CA TYR A 124 -3.03 5.20 -0.89
C TYR A 124 -2.83 5.89 -2.23
N ARG A 125 -3.58 6.98 -2.50
CA ARG A 125 -3.40 7.80 -3.71
C ARG A 125 -2.03 8.47 -3.76
N TYR A 126 -1.52 8.95 -2.62
CA TYR A 126 -0.20 9.59 -2.51
C TYR A 126 0.94 8.63 -2.14
N ARG A 127 0.72 7.31 -2.20
CA ARG A 127 1.70 6.30 -1.76
C ARG A 127 3.06 6.45 -2.43
N HIS A 128 3.10 6.79 -3.72
CA HIS A 128 4.35 6.92 -4.48
C HIS A 128 5.20 8.09 -3.97
N SER A 129 4.56 9.18 -3.54
CA SER A 129 5.25 10.31 -2.92
C SER A 129 5.73 9.97 -1.50
N ILE A 130 4.92 9.25 -0.71
CA ILE A 130 5.31 8.84 0.65
C ILE A 130 6.46 7.82 0.62
N LEU A 131 6.46 6.91 -0.36
CA LEU A 131 7.49 5.89 -0.51
C LEU A 131 8.86 6.47 -0.90
N SER A 132 8.91 7.65 -1.52
CA SER A 132 10.17 8.33 -1.82
C SER A 132 10.78 9.05 -0.60
N TRP A 133 10.06 9.16 0.52
CA TRP A 133 10.57 9.80 1.73
C TRP A 133 11.66 8.96 2.43
N PRO A 134 12.61 9.61 3.12
CA PRO A 134 13.57 8.91 3.97
C PRO A 134 12.83 8.19 5.11
N ALA A 135 13.37 7.03 5.54
CA ALA A 135 12.73 6.17 6.55
C ALA A 135 12.40 6.91 7.85
N ARG A 136 13.22 7.89 8.27
CA ARG A 136 12.94 8.70 9.46
C ARG A 136 11.63 9.48 9.33
N ARG A 137 11.36 10.06 8.16
CA ARG A 137 10.10 10.79 7.91
C ARG A 137 8.90 9.84 7.84
N GLN A 138 9.08 8.66 7.23
CA GLN A 138 8.02 7.63 7.20
C GLN A 138 7.67 7.15 8.61
N GLY A 139 8.68 6.89 9.46
CA GLY A 139 8.49 6.50 10.85
C GLY A 139 7.81 7.58 11.69
N VAL A 140 8.24 8.85 11.57
CA VAL A 140 7.58 9.98 12.25
C VAL A 140 6.13 10.12 11.78
N PHE A 141 5.89 10.02 10.47
CA PHE A 141 4.54 10.08 9.92
C PHE A 141 3.63 8.97 10.48
N ALA A 142 4.10 7.72 10.50
CA ALA A 142 3.36 6.61 11.11
C ALA A 142 3.09 6.85 12.61
N ALA A 143 4.09 7.33 13.36
CA ALA A 143 3.95 7.63 14.78
C ALA A 143 2.91 8.74 15.04
N VAL A 144 2.87 9.79 14.21
CA VAL A 144 1.88 10.87 14.30
C VAL A 144 0.47 10.33 14.07
N VAL A 145 0.26 9.53 13.01
CA VAL A 145 -1.05 8.93 12.72
C VAL A 145 -1.54 8.07 13.89
N TRP A 146 -0.66 7.22 14.45
CA TRP A 146 -0.98 6.42 15.62
C TRP A 146 -1.27 7.27 16.86
N GLY A 147 -0.45 8.29 17.12
CA GLY A 147 -0.64 9.21 18.24
C GLY A 147 -2.01 9.89 18.21
N VAL A 148 -2.45 10.36 17.04
CA VAL A 148 -3.79 10.95 16.86
C VAL A 148 -4.89 9.94 17.16
N HIS A 149 -4.77 8.70 16.69
CA HIS A 149 -5.78 7.66 16.95
C HIS A 149 -5.84 7.25 18.42
N VAL A 150 -4.70 7.06 19.07
CA VAL A 150 -4.63 6.71 20.50
C VAL A 150 -5.23 7.84 21.35
N ALA A 151 -4.87 9.09 21.05
CA ALA A 151 -5.44 10.24 21.75
C ALA A 151 -6.96 10.33 21.55
N MET A 152 -7.44 10.17 20.32
CA MET A 152 -8.87 10.19 20.01
C MET A 152 -9.62 9.07 20.74
N PHE A 153 -9.07 7.85 20.75
CA PHE A 153 -9.64 6.72 21.46
C PHE A 153 -9.74 6.99 22.97
N ALA A 154 -8.68 7.53 23.59
CA ALA A 154 -8.70 7.89 25.00
C ALA A 154 -9.77 8.95 25.30
N ILE A 155 -9.88 10.00 24.48
CA ILE A 155 -10.91 11.04 24.61
C ILE A 155 -12.31 10.42 24.54
N LEU A 156 -12.58 9.58 23.53
CA LEU A 156 -13.87 8.91 23.37
C LEU A 156 -14.23 8.04 24.58
N VAL A 157 -13.27 7.24 25.08
CA VAL A 157 -13.48 6.40 26.27
C VAL A 157 -13.77 7.25 27.50
N THR A 158 -13.01 8.33 27.72
CA THR A 158 -13.25 9.23 28.87
C THR A 158 -14.59 9.95 28.77
N ALA A 159 -14.98 10.40 27.57
CA ALA A 159 -16.27 11.05 27.34
C ALA A 159 -17.44 10.09 27.57
N LEU A 160 -17.32 8.83 27.14
CA LEU A 160 -18.32 7.79 27.38
C LEU A 160 -18.42 7.43 28.87
N ALA A 161 -17.31 7.44 29.61
CA ALA A 161 -17.30 7.17 31.04
C ALA A 161 -17.93 8.27 31.90
N MET A 162 -18.12 9.48 31.34
CA MET A 162 -18.76 10.62 32.00
C MET A 162 -20.26 10.75 31.71
N LEU A 163 -20.80 9.93 30.80
CA LEU A 163 -22.23 9.87 30.46
C LEU A 163 -22.97 8.89 31.37
#